data_AF-A0AAJ2S0Q4-F1
#
_entry.id   AF-A0AAJ2S0Q4-F1
#
_cell.length_a   1.000
_cell.length_b   1.000
_cell.length_c   1.000
_cell.angle_alpha   90.00
_cell.angle_beta   90.00
_cell.angle_gamma   90.00
#
_symmetry.space_group_name_H-M   'P 1'
#
loop_
_entity.id
_entity.type
_entity.pdbx_description
1 polymer ?
#
loop_
_entity_poly.entity_id
_entity_poly.type
_entity_poly.pdbx_seq_one_letter_code
_entity_poly.pdbx_strand_id
1 'polypeptide(L)'
;MPKVKITHDNEWFDATISAWLEKGDLTGAMDVITRDGQPETLLAVVRSYTDFNVWYSNGRTYTKYQTAFSALGAAIDRMNPEHRPLNDQWIE
;
A
#
# COMPACT_ATOMS: atom_id res chain seq x y z
N MET A 1 -21.43 7.65 -2.75
CA MET A 1 -19.98 7.41 -2.79
C MET A 1 -19.76 5.96 -3.17
N PRO A 2 -18.92 5.64 -4.17
CA PRO A 2 -18.54 4.26 -4.44
C PRO A 2 -17.90 3.65 -3.20
N LYS A 3 -18.21 2.38 -2.89
CA LYS A 3 -17.59 1.66 -1.77
C LYS A 3 -16.17 1.28 -2.17
N VAL A 4 -15.20 1.68 -1.37
CA VAL A 4 -13.82 1.18 -1.48
C VAL A 4 -13.82 -0.33 -1.21
N LYS A 5 -13.09 -1.08 -2.04
CA LYS A 5 -12.90 -2.53 -1.88
C LYS A 5 -11.46 -2.79 -1.51
N ILE A 6 -11.24 -3.46 -0.38
CA ILE A 6 -9.91 -3.92 0.04
C ILE A 6 -9.84 -5.43 -0.19
N THR A 7 -8.96 -5.84 -1.09
CA THR A 7 -8.71 -7.25 -1.41
C THR A 7 -7.48 -7.71 -0.62
N HIS A 8 -7.60 -8.84 0.08
CA HIS A 8 -6.50 -9.45 0.82
C HIS A 8 -5.71 -10.39 -0.09
N ASP A 9 -4.75 -9.83 -0.81
CA ASP A 9 -4.00 -10.54 -1.84
C ASP A 9 -2.57 -10.02 -1.88
N ASN A 10 -1.63 -10.83 -1.39
CA ASN A 10 -0.22 -10.43 -1.30
C ASN A 10 0.44 -10.32 -2.69
N GLU A 11 0.00 -11.11 -3.67
CA GLU A 11 0.57 -11.07 -5.02
C GLU A 11 0.17 -9.77 -5.71
N TRP A 12 -1.12 -9.42 -5.66
CA TRP A 12 -1.59 -8.15 -6.20
C TRP A 12 -1.08 -6.94 -5.43
N PHE A 13 -0.87 -7.07 -4.12
CA PHE A 13 -0.22 -6.04 -3.31
C PHE A 13 1.20 -5.74 -3.79
N ASP A 14 2.05 -6.77 -3.93
CA ASP A 14 3.44 -6.61 -4.40
C ASP A 14 3.48 -6.12 -5.87
N ALA A 15 2.62 -6.65 -6.74
CA ALA A 15 2.51 -6.21 -8.13
C ALA A 15 2.07 -4.74 -8.26
N THR A 16 1.15 -4.29 -7.39
CA THR A 16 0.67 -2.89 -7.40
C THR A 16 1.75 -1.93 -6.90
N ILE A 17 2.55 -2.32 -5.90
CA ILE A 17 3.73 -1.54 -5.48
C ILE A 17 4.69 -1.37 -6.66
N SER A 18 4.99 -2.45 -7.39
CA SER A 18 5.87 -2.42 -8.55
C SER A 18 5.34 -1.47 -9.64
N ALA A 19 4.04 -1.51 -9.92
CA ALA A 19 3.40 -0.63 -10.89
C ALA A 19 3.50 0.86 -10.50
N TRP A 20 3.33 1.19 -9.23
CA TRP A 20 3.46 2.58 -8.76
C TRP A 20 4.90 3.08 -8.72
N LEU A 21 5.87 2.21 -8.44
CA LEU A 21 7.30 2.54 -8.55
C LEU A 21 7.68 2.97 -9.97
N GLU A 22 7.14 2.29 -11.00
CA GLU A 22 7.33 2.69 -12.39
C GLU A 22 6.71 4.05 -12.74
N LYS A 23 5.68 4.46 -11.99
CA LYS A 23 4.99 5.73 -12.20
C LYS A 23 5.59 6.89 -11.40
N GLY A 24 6.46 6.61 -10.43
CA GLY A 24 7.04 7.64 -9.58
C GLY A 24 6.02 8.32 -8.66
N ASP A 25 5.00 7.62 -8.18
CA ASP A 25 4.00 8.18 -7.23
C ASP A 25 3.49 7.13 -6.24
N LEU A 26 4.41 6.30 -5.72
CA LEU A 26 4.03 5.26 -4.77
C LEU A 26 3.55 5.85 -3.44
N THR A 27 4.11 6.99 -3.01
CA THR A 27 3.78 7.58 -1.70
C THR A 27 2.31 7.99 -1.58
N GLY A 28 1.69 8.49 -2.66
CA GLY A 28 0.27 8.83 -2.67
C GLY A 28 -0.67 7.63 -2.80
N ALA A 29 -0.15 6.44 -3.08
CA ALA A 29 -0.93 5.24 -3.34
C ALA A 29 -0.95 4.23 -2.18
N MET A 30 -0.14 4.43 -1.15
CA MET A 30 -0.04 3.52 0.00
C MET A 30 -0.55 4.16 1.29
N ASP A 31 -1.12 3.34 2.17
CA ASP A 31 -1.60 3.81 3.47
C ASP A 31 -1.67 2.66 4.49
N VAL A 32 -1.84 3.01 5.77
CA VAL A 32 -2.22 2.08 6.84
C VAL A 32 -3.60 2.47 7.34
N ILE A 33 -4.58 1.62 7.05
CA ILE A 33 -5.98 1.90 7.34
C ILE A 33 -6.53 0.96 8.40
N THR A 34 -7.53 1.44 9.15
CA THR A 34 -8.26 0.61 10.11
C THR A 34 -9.20 -0.35 9.37
N ARG A 35 -9.39 -1.55 9.92
CA ARG A 35 -10.34 -2.53 9.37
C ARG A 35 -11.76 -2.23 9.83
N ASP A 36 -12.69 -2.17 8.88
CA ASP A 36 -14.12 -2.03 9.16
C ASP A 36 -14.61 -3.15 10.09
N GLY A 37 -15.31 -2.74 11.16
CA GLY A 37 -15.82 -3.66 12.19
C GLY A 37 -14.76 -4.23 13.14
N GLN A 38 -13.48 -3.86 12.99
CA GLN A 38 -12.37 -4.23 13.88
C GLN A 38 -11.41 -3.05 14.10
N PRO A 39 -11.83 -2.01 14.83
CA PRO A 39 -11.11 -0.73 14.93
C PRO A 39 -9.71 -0.82 15.57
N GLU A 40 -9.40 -1.90 16.30
CA GLU A 40 -8.08 -2.13 16.87
C GLU A 40 -7.12 -2.83 15.89
N THR A 41 -7.59 -3.10 14.67
CA THR A 41 -6.85 -3.81 13.64
C THR A 41 -6.58 -2.90 12.46
N LEU A 42 -5.32 -2.91 12.02
CA LEU A 42 -4.80 -2.12 10.91
C LEU A 42 -4.42 -3.04 9.74
N LEU A 43 -4.50 -2.48 8.55
CA LEU A 43 -4.11 -3.10 7.29
C LEU A 43 -3.08 -2.21 6.60
N ALA A 44 -1.97 -2.79 6.15
CA ALA A 44 -1.08 -2.16 5.19
C ALA A 44 -1.71 -2.32 3.81
N VAL A 45 -1.93 -1.21 3.09
CA VAL A 45 -2.65 -1.22 1.82
C VAL A 45 -1.95 -0.40 0.74
N VAL A 46 -2.18 -0.80 -0.51
CA VAL A 46 -1.80 -0.06 -1.71
C VAL A 46 -3.00 0.02 -2.66
N ARG A 47 -3.31 1.21 -3.15
CA ARG A 47 -4.40 1.47 -4.08
C ARG A 47 -4.02 0.99 -5.48
N SER A 48 -4.95 0.36 -6.18
CA SER A 48 -4.75 -0.04 -7.57
C SER A 48 -4.49 1.18 -8.46
N TYR A 49 -3.58 1.03 -9.41
CA TYR A 49 -3.33 2.02 -10.46
C TYR A 49 -4.43 2.04 -11.54
N THR A 50 -5.15 0.94 -11.73
CA THR A 50 -6.17 0.78 -12.79
C THR A 50 -7.60 1.04 -12.32
N ASP A 51 -7.89 0.86 -11.03
CA ASP A 51 -9.18 1.17 -10.42
C ASP A 51 -8.97 1.79 -9.04
N PHE A 52 -9.15 3.10 -8.95
CA PHE A 52 -8.91 3.87 -7.73
C PHE A 52 -9.87 3.52 -6.57
N ASN A 53 -10.91 2.71 -6.81
CA ASN A 53 -11.79 2.19 -5.77
C ASN A 53 -11.31 0.85 -5.19
N VAL A 54 -10.27 0.24 -5.76
CA VAL A 54 -9.70 -1.04 -5.33
C VAL A 54 -8.38 -0.80 -4.63
N TRP A 55 -8.24 -1.42 -3.47
CA TRP A 55 -7.03 -1.46 -2.67
C TRP A 55 -6.65 -2.91 -2.44
N TYR A 56 -5.35 -3.18 -2.38
CA TYR A 56 -4.81 -4.48 -2.02
C TYR A 56 -4.13 -4.36 -0.66
N SER A 57 -4.24 -5.41 0.15
CA SER A 57 -3.47 -5.55 1.39
C SER A 57 -2.58 -6.78 1.30
N ASN A 58 -1.49 -6.77 2.05
CA ASN A 58 -0.54 -7.88 2.12
C ASN A 58 -1.06 -9.13 2.87
N GLY A 59 -2.37 -9.23 3.09
CA GLY A 59 -3.01 -10.36 3.77
C GLY A 59 -2.75 -10.44 5.27
N ARG A 60 -2.06 -9.46 5.87
CA ARG A 60 -1.77 -9.42 7.31
C ARG A 60 -2.53 -8.30 8.00
N THR A 61 -2.77 -8.53 9.28
CA THR A 61 -3.39 -7.58 10.20
C THR A 61 -2.40 -7.15 11.27
N TYR A 62 -2.51 -5.91 11.72
CA TYR A 62 -1.59 -5.31 12.68
C TYR A 62 -2.34 -4.62 13.81
N THR A 63 -1.74 -4.55 15.00
CA THR A 63 -2.31 -3.81 16.15
C THR A 63 -1.55 -2.50 16.42
N LYS A 64 -0.43 -2.28 15.74
CA LYS A 64 0.43 -1.10 15.90
C LYS A 64 0.74 -0.50 14.54
N TYR A 65 0.55 0.81 14.43
CA TYR A 65 0.84 1.56 13.20
C TYR A 65 2.28 1.35 12.73
N GLN A 66 3.24 1.44 13.65
CA GLN A 66 4.66 1.25 13.35
C GLN A 66 4.94 -0.11 12.69
N THR A 67 4.26 -1.18 13.11
CA THR A 67 4.46 -2.52 12.54
C THR A 67 3.82 -2.63 11.15
N ALA A 68 2.64 -2.05 10.95
CA ALA A 68 1.99 -2.00 9.64
C ALA A 68 2.81 -1.20 8.64
N PHE A 69 3.30 -0.02 9.06
CA PHE A 69 4.12 0.85 8.23
C PHE A 69 5.48 0.23 7.89
N SER A 70 6.10 -0.46 8.85
CA SER A 70 7.34 -1.21 8.59
C SER A 70 7.13 -2.35 7.58
N ALA A 71 5.94 -2.97 7.56
CA ALA A 71 5.61 -3.97 6.56
C ALA A 71 5.43 -3.39 5.15
N LEU A 72 4.94 -2.14 5.02
CA LEU A 72 4.99 -1.41 3.75
C LEU A 72 6.43 -1.19 3.31
N GLY A 73 7.28 -0.66 4.20
CA GLY A 73 8.70 -0.45 3.91
C GLY A 73 9.40 -1.71 3.42
N ALA A 74 9.21 -2.84 4.12
CA ALA A 74 9.78 -4.12 3.72
C ALA A 74 9.29 -4.63 2.35
N ALA A 75 8.04 -4.37 1.99
CA ALA A 75 7.51 -4.70 0.67
C ALA A 75 8.11 -3.81 -0.41
N ILE A 76 8.30 -2.52 -0.11
CA ILE A 76 8.94 -1.56 -1.02
C ILE A 76 10.39 -1.94 -1.26
N ASP A 77 11.18 -2.23 -0.22
CA ASP A 77 12.58 -2.63 -0.37
C ASP A 77 12.74 -3.87 -1.26
N ARG A 78 11.80 -4.81 -1.14
CA ARG A 78 11.76 -6.02 -1.96
C ARG A 78 11.44 -5.73 -3.42
N MET A 79 10.54 -4.80 -3.71
CA MET A 79 10.14 -4.42 -5.08
C MET A 79 11.03 -3.32 -5.70
N ASN A 80 11.81 -2.64 -4.87
CA ASN A 80 12.71 -1.54 -5.24
C ASN A 80 14.12 -1.75 -4.68
N PRO A 81 14.80 -2.85 -5.05
CA PRO A 81 16.12 -3.20 -4.49
C PRO A 81 17.21 -2.17 -4.83
N GLU A 82 16.99 -1.36 -5.86
CA GLU A 82 17.89 -0.27 -6.28
C GLU A 82 17.60 1.06 -5.56
N HIS A 83 16.60 1.09 -4.68
CA HIS A 83 16.17 2.29 -3.94
C HIS A 83 15.91 3.50 -4.83
N ARG A 84 15.24 3.27 -5.98
CA ARG A 84 14.77 4.35 -6.86
C ARG A 84 13.81 5.28 -6.11
N PRO A 85 13.70 6.57 -6.47
CA PRO A 85 12.76 7.48 -5.83
C PRO A 85 11.32 6.93 -5.83
N LEU A 86 10.65 7.02 -4.68
CA LEU A 86 9.26 6.56 -4.53
C LEU A 86 8.25 7.58 -5.07
N ASN A 87 8.68 8.83 -5.18
CA ASN A 87 7.92 9.93 -5.78
C ASN A 87 8.89 10.79 -6.61
N ASP A 88 8.52 11.16 -7.83
CA ASP A 88 9.28 12.04 -8.72
C ASP A 88 8.86 13.52 -8.60
N GLN A 89 7.75 13.79 -7.91
CA GLN A 89 7.24 15.13 -7.64
C GLN A 89 7.61 15.59 -6.23
N TRP A 90 8.57 16.53 -6.16
CA TRP A 90 8.72 17.38 -4.98
C TRP A 90 7.74 18.54 -5.11
N ILE A 91 6.66 18.52 -4.34
CA ILE A 91 5.79 19.68 -4.19
C ILE A 91 6.42 20.57 -3.11
N GLU A 92 7.01 21.70 -3.52
CA GLU A 92 7.42 22.78 -2.63
C GLU A 92 6.24 23.58 -2.07
#